data_AF-A0A6A5E8V8-F1
#
_entry.id   AF-A0A6A5E8V8-F1
#
_cell.length_a   1.000
_cell.length_b   1.000
_cell.length_c   1.000
_cell.angle_alpha   90.00
_cell.angle_beta   90.00
_cell.angle_gamma   90.00
#
_symmetry.space_group_name_H-M   'P 1'
#
loop_
_entity.id
_entity.type
_entity.pdbx_description
1 polymer ?
#
loop_
_entity_poly.entity_id
_entity_poly.type
_entity_poly.pdbx_seq_one_letter_code
_entity_poly.pdbx_strand_id
1 'polypeptide(L)'
;MCDDRLHDDPPPVLFCLQVTVLLKPLFLHPSPLRAVHLLLSSRLPVTWWLQAERLPPHLPVLVQVSSNSSVQSHTLRLDVRTVHSLPFRPRALHRWALRHHGNLSSLTYMPHGNRVYVQLGEDPTLPAVCQLQSMFLSPNYMTSELQPQEVQGCAHVSAGGISPEVHVIKLHSAGSGLCGSLQVEVIISLVPLVASKIQTVVLILSSSVPVNWAIVAPGVRGHVSVHSSNSVSPPYPPEPGLYLSSTLNSDLSTTSDLLVWANESGYTKVTSYTEADLANRFVIQLAGGRTGVAAGVNPLVGRPPWAEERRLRQWLNGGGRPGEGRQSFTVQCEDGRLSVSVDQHILQVFLPQY
;
A
#
# COMPACT_ATOMS: atom_id res chain seq x y z
N MET A 1 44.83 -35.79 12.85
CA MET A 1 45.26 -35.34 11.51
C MET A 1 44.25 -35.91 10.52
N CYS A 2 43.28 -35.21 9.95
CA CYS A 2 42.81 -33.83 10.07
C CYS A 2 41.28 -33.84 9.93
N ASP A 3 40.68 -32.79 10.47
CA ASP A 3 39.27 -32.45 10.58
C ASP A 3 38.68 -31.88 9.26
N ASP A 4 37.38 -31.57 9.33
CA ASP A 4 36.61 -30.53 8.62
C ASP A 4 35.59 -30.91 7.50
N ARG A 5 34.31 -30.86 7.93
CA ARG A 5 33.19 -30.04 7.39
C ARG A 5 32.15 -30.63 6.42
N LEU A 6 30.97 -30.89 7.00
CA LEU A 6 29.66 -30.29 6.69
C LEU A 6 29.51 -29.62 5.30
N HIS A 7 28.64 -30.20 4.47
CA HIS A 7 27.84 -29.46 3.49
C HIS A 7 26.36 -29.75 3.80
N ASP A 8 25.83 -29.02 4.77
CA ASP A 8 24.41 -28.73 4.87
C ASP A 8 24.13 -27.66 3.80
N ASP A 9 23.69 -28.08 2.62
CA ASP A 9 23.06 -27.15 1.68
C ASP A 9 21.68 -26.80 2.26
N PRO A 10 21.40 -25.53 2.62
CA PRO A 10 20.05 -25.15 3.00
C PRO A 10 19.12 -25.35 1.79
N PRO A 11 17.88 -25.83 2.01
CA PRO A 11 16.92 -25.93 0.91
C PRO A 11 16.76 -24.56 0.26
N PRO A 12 16.56 -24.49 -1.07
CA PRO A 12 16.36 -23.23 -1.75
C PRO A 12 15.19 -22.51 -1.07
N VAL A 13 15.47 -21.32 -0.55
CA VAL A 13 14.47 -20.46 0.08
C VAL A 13 13.42 -20.18 -1.00
N LEU A 14 12.29 -20.88 -0.95
CA LEU A 14 11.16 -20.59 -1.81
C LEU A 14 10.74 -19.16 -1.46
N PHE A 15 11.04 -18.21 -2.35
CA PHE A 15 10.42 -16.89 -2.27
C PHE A 15 8.91 -17.09 -2.43
N CYS A 16 8.17 -17.10 -1.32
CA CYS A 16 6.72 -17.12 -1.34
C CYS A 16 6.23 -15.79 -1.91
N LEU A 17 5.68 -15.83 -3.12
CA LEU A 17 5.01 -14.68 -3.73
C LEU A 17 3.87 -14.24 -2.82
N GLN A 18 3.79 -12.96 -2.50
CA GLN A 18 2.72 -12.40 -1.66
C GLN A 18 1.77 -11.57 -2.53
N VAL A 19 0.46 -11.84 -2.41
CA VAL A 19 -0.59 -11.08 -3.09
C VAL A 19 -1.60 -10.59 -2.07
N THR A 20 -1.89 -9.28 -2.09
CA THR A 20 -2.89 -8.67 -1.21
C THR A 20 -4.23 -8.53 -1.92
N VAL A 21 -5.30 -9.00 -1.29
CA VAL A 21 -6.68 -8.83 -1.76
C VAL A 21 -7.40 -7.86 -0.82
N LEU A 22 -7.75 -6.68 -1.31
CA LEU A 22 -8.49 -5.66 -0.56
C LEU A 22 -9.98 -5.75 -0.92
N LEU A 23 -10.79 -6.05 0.09
CA LEU A 23 -12.24 -6.13 -0.01
C LEU A 23 -12.87 -4.85 0.54
N LYS A 24 -13.72 -4.21 -0.27
CA LYS A 24 -14.51 -3.02 0.11
C LYS A 24 -15.98 -3.26 -0.22
N PRO A 25 -16.94 -2.66 0.47
CA PRO A 25 -18.33 -2.69 0.02
C PRO A 25 -18.49 -1.80 -1.23
N LEU A 26 -19.35 -2.23 -2.17
CA LEU A 26 -19.72 -1.43 -3.35
C LEU A 26 -20.48 -0.16 -2.95
N PHE A 27 -21.34 -0.27 -1.94
CA PHE A 27 -22.11 0.85 -1.39
C PHE A 27 -21.65 1.17 0.03
N LEU A 28 -21.52 2.46 0.32
CA LEU A 28 -21.13 2.94 1.66
C LEU A 28 -22.25 2.79 2.71
N HIS A 29 -23.49 2.54 2.26
CA HIS A 29 -24.62 2.31 3.14
C HIS A 29 -24.74 0.83 3.51
N PRO A 30 -25.22 0.50 4.73
CA PRO A 30 -25.34 -0.87 5.20
C PRO A 30 -26.41 -1.62 4.40
N SER A 31 -26.02 -2.22 3.30
CA SER A 31 -26.76 -3.32 2.69
C SER A 31 -26.36 -4.63 3.39
N PRO A 32 -27.27 -5.58 3.59
CA PRO A 32 -26.93 -6.86 4.19
C PRO A 32 -25.97 -7.59 3.24
N LEU A 33 -24.69 -7.58 3.60
CA LEU A 33 -23.67 -8.34 2.88
C LEU A 33 -23.89 -9.83 3.14
N ARG A 34 -24.05 -10.58 2.06
CA ARG A 34 -24.15 -12.05 2.11
C ARG A 34 -22.77 -12.66 2.39
N ALA A 35 -22.77 -13.95 2.70
CA ALA A 35 -21.53 -14.70 2.79
C ALA A 35 -20.71 -14.57 1.50
N VAL A 36 -19.40 -14.36 1.66
CA VAL A 36 -18.49 -14.16 0.53
C VAL A 36 -17.71 -15.45 0.30
N HIS A 37 -17.77 -15.97 -0.92
CA HIS A 37 -16.99 -17.13 -1.34
C HIS A 37 -15.89 -16.66 -2.30
N LEU A 38 -14.63 -16.80 -1.90
CA LEU A 38 -13.46 -16.41 -2.70
C LEU A 38 -12.74 -17.65 -3.23
N LEU A 39 -12.40 -17.61 -4.51
CA LEU A 39 -11.64 -18.65 -5.18
C LEU A 39 -10.29 -18.10 -5.62
N LEU A 40 -9.23 -18.48 -4.90
CA LEU A 40 -7.87 -17.95 -5.09
C LEU A 40 -7.01 -19.01 -5.77
N SER A 41 -6.82 -18.86 -7.07
CA SER A 41 -6.08 -19.82 -7.90
C SER A 41 -4.76 -19.22 -8.37
N SER A 42 -3.65 -19.91 -8.09
CA SER A 42 -2.32 -19.54 -8.57
C SER A 42 -1.60 -20.74 -9.17
N ARG A 43 -0.72 -20.48 -10.16
CA ARG A 43 0.16 -21.50 -10.75
C ARG A 43 1.31 -21.87 -9.80
N LEU A 44 1.80 -20.89 -9.06
CA LEU A 44 2.88 -21.04 -8.08
C LEU A 44 2.31 -20.88 -6.67
N PRO A 45 2.98 -21.43 -5.63
CA PRO A 45 2.65 -21.16 -4.24
C PRO A 45 2.60 -19.65 -3.96
N VAL A 46 1.47 -19.17 -3.42
CA VAL A 46 1.24 -17.75 -3.09
C VAL A 46 0.75 -17.64 -1.66
N THR A 47 1.25 -16.65 -0.93
CA THR A 47 0.67 -16.18 0.33
C THR A 47 -0.33 -15.07 0.04
N TRP A 48 -1.61 -15.39 0.19
CA TRP A 48 -2.71 -14.47 -0.02
C TRP A 48 -3.02 -13.71 1.26
N TRP A 49 -2.97 -12.38 1.20
CA TRP A 49 -3.25 -11.50 2.32
C TRP A 49 -4.58 -10.78 2.12
N LEU A 50 -5.61 -11.15 2.89
CA LEU A 50 -6.96 -10.56 2.77
C LEU A 50 -7.12 -9.41 3.76
N GLN A 51 -7.44 -8.25 3.22
CA GLN A 51 -7.76 -7.04 3.98
C GLN A 51 -9.21 -6.64 3.74
N ALA A 52 -9.88 -6.22 4.80
CA ALA A 52 -11.21 -5.65 4.73
C ALA A 52 -11.16 -4.17 5.12
N GLU A 53 -11.76 -3.33 4.30
CA GLU A 53 -11.99 -1.93 4.64
C GLU A 53 -13.50 -1.68 4.68
N ARG A 54 -13.99 -1.14 5.80
CA ARG A 54 -15.42 -0.84 6.04
C ARG A 54 -16.35 -2.05 5.91
N LEU A 55 -15.85 -3.26 6.11
CA LEU A 55 -16.67 -4.48 6.20
C LEU A 55 -16.88 -4.90 7.65
N PRO A 56 -18.01 -5.53 7.99
CA PRO A 56 -18.25 -6.09 9.31
C PRO A 56 -17.20 -7.18 9.65
N PRO A 57 -16.60 -7.18 10.86
CA PRO A 57 -15.55 -8.14 11.22
C PRO A 57 -16.05 -9.60 11.33
N HIS A 58 -17.37 -9.78 11.44
CA HIS A 58 -18.05 -11.09 11.49
C HIS A 58 -18.66 -11.50 10.14
N LEU A 59 -18.34 -10.79 9.05
CA LEU A 59 -18.73 -11.20 7.70
C LEU A 59 -18.17 -12.62 7.43
N PRO A 60 -19.01 -13.62 7.13
CA PRO A 60 -18.53 -14.96 6.84
C PRO A 60 -17.84 -14.99 5.47
N VAL A 61 -16.56 -15.35 5.45
CA VAL A 61 -15.75 -15.46 4.23
C VAL A 61 -15.19 -16.88 4.11
N LEU A 62 -15.68 -17.62 3.10
CA LEU A 62 -15.14 -18.91 2.70
C LEU A 62 -14.08 -18.68 1.62
N VAL A 63 -12.88 -19.21 1.79
CA VAL A 63 -11.79 -19.10 0.84
C VAL A 63 -11.39 -20.49 0.36
N GLN A 64 -11.52 -20.75 -0.92
CA GLN A 64 -10.98 -21.92 -1.59
C GLN A 64 -9.68 -21.54 -2.31
N VAL A 65 -8.58 -22.21 -1.97
CA VAL A 65 -7.25 -21.84 -2.43
C VAL A 65 -6.53 -23.01 -3.09
N SER A 66 -5.67 -22.74 -4.08
CA SER A 66 -4.82 -23.77 -4.71
C SER A 66 -3.87 -24.45 -3.71
N SER A 67 -3.44 -25.68 -4.01
CA SER A 67 -2.43 -26.39 -3.21
C SER A 67 -1.17 -25.55 -2.97
N ASN A 68 -0.58 -25.73 -1.79
CA ASN A 68 0.67 -25.09 -1.36
C ASN A 68 0.62 -23.56 -1.24
N SER A 69 -0.53 -22.94 -1.50
CA SER A 69 -0.78 -21.54 -1.22
C SER A 69 -1.38 -21.40 0.19
N SER A 70 -1.17 -20.24 0.81
CA SER A 70 -1.67 -19.94 2.16
C SER A 70 -2.53 -18.67 2.13
N VAL A 71 -3.42 -18.53 3.11
CA VAL A 71 -4.33 -17.38 3.21
C VAL A 71 -4.26 -16.82 4.62
N GLN A 72 -4.06 -15.51 4.74
CA GLN A 72 -3.91 -14.81 6.01
C GLN A 72 -4.81 -13.56 6.01
N SER A 73 -5.35 -13.21 7.18
CA SER A 73 -6.10 -11.97 7.41
C SER A 73 -6.00 -11.57 8.88
N HIS A 74 -6.01 -10.26 9.14
CA HIS A 74 -6.13 -9.72 10.49
C HIS A 74 -7.52 -9.14 10.79
N THR A 75 -8.32 -8.87 9.76
CA THR A 75 -9.57 -8.10 9.87
C THR A 75 -10.82 -8.96 9.71
N LEU A 76 -10.69 -10.14 9.10
CA LEU A 76 -11.81 -11.03 8.76
C LEU A 76 -11.66 -12.40 9.41
N ARG A 77 -12.79 -13.03 9.70
CA ARG A 77 -12.85 -14.46 10.03
C ARG A 77 -12.94 -15.26 8.74
N LEU A 78 -11.97 -16.15 8.51
CA LEU A 78 -11.87 -16.94 7.29
C LEU A 78 -12.13 -18.43 7.57
N ASP A 79 -12.96 -19.07 6.73
CA ASP A 79 -12.97 -20.53 6.56
C ASP A 79 -12.12 -20.85 5.33
N VAL A 80 -10.95 -21.47 5.50
CA VAL A 80 -10.00 -21.72 4.40
C VAL A 80 -10.00 -23.19 4.03
N ARG A 81 -10.20 -23.49 2.75
CA ARG A 81 -10.19 -24.85 2.20
C ARG A 81 -9.23 -24.97 1.03
N THR A 82 -8.25 -25.84 1.17
CA THR A 82 -7.32 -26.14 0.08
C THR A 82 -7.97 -27.07 -0.93
N VAL A 83 -7.92 -26.69 -2.22
CA VAL A 83 -8.46 -27.44 -3.34
C VAL A 83 -7.31 -28.00 -4.17
N HIS A 84 -7.11 -29.31 -4.10
CA HIS A 84 -5.95 -30.00 -4.66
C HIS A 84 -5.77 -29.85 -6.18
N SER A 85 -6.89 -29.78 -6.92
CA SER A 85 -6.88 -29.68 -8.38
C SER A 85 -7.65 -28.45 -8.85
N LEU A 86 -7.36 -27.30 -8.23
CA LEU A 86 -7.97 -26.04 -8.63
C LEU A 86 -7.42 -25.57 -9.99
N PRO A 87 -8.25 -25.35 -11.02
CA PRO A 87 -7.75 -24.93 -12.31
C PRO A 87 -7.14 -23.52 -12.25
N PHE A 88 -5.97 -23.33 -12.87
CA PHE A 88 -5.33 -22.02 -12.95
C PHE A 88 -5.78 -21.20 -14.19
N ARG A 89 -6.11 -21.87 -15.30
CA ARG A 89 -6.50 -21.17 -16.54
C ARG A 89 -7.88 -20.51 -16.37
N PRO A 90 -8.07 -19.22 -16.72
CA PRO A 90 -9.31 -18.49 -16.46
C PRO A 90 -10.58 -19.19 -16.94
N ARG A 91 -10.60 -19.68 -18.18
CA ARG A 91 -11.75 -20.41 -18.75
C ARG A 91 -12.04 -21.74 -18.03
N ALA A 92 -11.00 -22.43 -17.57
CA ALA A 92 -11.16 -23.68 -16.84
C ALA A 92 -11.66 -23.43 -15.41
N LEU A 93 -11.14 -22.38 -14.77
CA LEU A 93 -11.55 -21.94 -13.44
C LEU A 93 -12.99 -21.45 -13.42
N HIS A 94 -13.39 -20.64 -14.41
CA HIS A 94 -14.77 -20.18 -14.61
C HIS A 94 -15.76 -21.36 -14.68
N ARG A 95 -15.50 -22.34 -15.56
CA ARG A 95 -16.34 -23.55 -15.67
C ARG A 95 -16.33 -24.38 -14.39
N TRP A 96 -15.18 -24.48 -13.72
CA TRP A 96 -15.09 -25.19 -12.45
C TRP A 96 -15.93 -24.52 -11.37
N ALA A 97 -15.86 -23.19 -11.24
CA ALA A 97 -16.62 -22.41 -10.27
C ALA A 97 -18.13 -22.55 -10.51
N LEU A 98 -18.59 -22.41 -11.76
CA LEU A 98 -20.00 -22.59 -12.10
C LEU A 98 -20.51 -24.00 -11.80
N ARG A 99 -19.69 -25.04 -12.04
CA ARG A 99 -20.09 -26.43 -11.72
C ARG A 99 -20.21 -26.71 -10.23
N HIS A 100 -19.38 -26.08 -9.38
CA HIS A 100 -19.34 -26.37 -7.95
C HIS A 100 -20.20 -25.43 -7.11
N HIS A 101 -20.38 -24.17 -7.55
CA HIS A 101 -21.07 -23.12 -6.80
C HIS A 101 -22.34 -22.60 -7.50
N GLY A 102 -22.61 -23.04 -8.74
CA GLY A 102 -23.81 -22.68 -9.50
C GLY A 102 -23.78 -21.29 -10.14
N ASN A 103 -23.27 -20.28 -9.43
CA ASN A 103 -23.16 -18.90 -9.93
C ASN A 103 -21.79 -18.27 -9.59
N LEU A 104 -21.44 -17.22 -10.32
CA LEU A 104 -20.21 -16.46 -10.16
C LEU A 104 -20.51 -14.97 -10.31
N SER A 105 -20.18 -14.18 -9.30
CA SER A 105 -20.38 -12.72 -9.31
C SER A 105 -19.32 -12.00 -10.14
N SER A 106 -18.06 -12.38 -9.97
CA SER A 106 -16.94 -11.81 -10.72
C SER A 106 -15.80 -12.81 -10.90
N LEU A 107 -14.98 -12.57 -11.93
CA LEU A 107 -13.73 -13.29 -12.15
C LEU A 107 -12.69 -12.30 -12.67
N THR A 108 -11.62 -12.15 -11.91
CA THR A 108 -10.48 -11.30 -12.27
C THR A 108 -9.27 -12.17 -12.55
N TYR A 109 -8.64 -11.95 -13.70
CA TYR A 109 -7.39 -12.61 -14.06
C TYR A 109 -6.26 -11.60 -14.08
N MET A 110 -5.16 -11.94 -13.40
CA MET A 110 -4.00 -11.07 -13.23
C MET A 110 -2.73 -11.83 -13.62
N PRO A 111 -2.10 -11.52 -14.76
CA PRO A 111 -0.85 -12.17 -15.15
C PRO A 111 0.36 -11.65 -14.34
N HIS A 112 0.35 -10.36 -13.99
CA HIS A 112 1.38 -9.66 -13.22
C HIS A 112 0.72 -8.73 -12.21
N GLY A 113 1.32 -8.60 -11.03
CA GLY A 113 0.79 -7.77 -9.95
C GLY A 113 0.89 -8.45 -8.58
N ASN A 114 0.61 -7.66 -7.54
CA ASN A 114 0.61 -8.12 -6.16
C ASN A 114 -0.55 -7.54 -5.34
N ARG A 115 -1.47 -6.81 -5.99
CA ARG A 115 -2.70 -6.29 -5.40
C ARG A 115 -3.92 -6.56 -6.24
N VAL A 116 -5.00 -6.93 -5.57
CA VAL A 116 -6.34 -7.10 -6.14
C VAL A 116 -7.32 -6.31 -5.30
N TYR A 117 -8.11 -5.47 -5.93
CA TYR A 117 -9.15 -4.65 -5.32
C TYR A 117 -10.52 -5.18 -5.75
N VAL A 118 -11.37 -5.51 -4.78
CA VAL A 118 -12.68 -6.10 -5.03
C VAL A 118 -13.74 -5.31 -4.26
N GLN A 119 -14.68 -4.73 -5.00
CA GLN A 119 -15.90 -4.15 -4.44
C GLN A 119 -16.98 -5.24 -4.32
N LEU A 120 -17.44 -5.46 -3.10
CA LEU A 120 -18.43 -6.47 -2.71
C LEU A 120 -19.83 -5.86 -2.77
N GLY A 121 -20.67 -6.45 -3.61
CA GLY A 121 -22.05 -6.03 -3.84
C GLY A 121 -22.51 -6.46 -5.23
N GLU A 122 -23.83 -6.47 -5.44
CA GLU A 122 -24.42 -6.66 -6.76
C GLU A 122 -24.58 -5.28 -7.40
N ASP A 123 -23.84 -5.02 -8.48
CA ASP A 123 -23.95 -3.80 -9.26
C ASP A 123 -25.04 -4.00 -10.34
N PRO A 124 -26.16 -3.24 -10.31
CA PRO A 124 -27.24 -3.42 -11.27
C PRO A 124 -26.87 -3.02 -12.70
N THR A 125 -25.75 -2.32 -12.89
CA THR A 125 -25.23 -1.96 -14.22
C THR A 125 -24.44 -3.08 -14.88
N LEU A 126 -24.02 -4.10 -14.11
CA LEU A 126 -23.29 -5.25 -14.60
C LEU A 126 -24.24 -6.38 -15.07
N PRO A 127 -23.81 -7.22 -16.03
CA PRO A 127 -24.63 -8.32 -16.52
C PRO A 127 -24.89 -9.36 -15.41
N ALA A 128 -26.10 -9.95 -15.42
CA ALA A 128 -26.52 -10.96 -14.44
C ALA A 128 -25.72 -12.28 -14.52
N VAL A 129 -24.98 -12.50 -15.61
CA VAL A 129 -24.14 -13.70 -15.82
C VAL A 129 -22.69 -13.26 -16.01
N CYS A 130 -21.78 -13.86 -15.24
CA CYS A 130 -20.35 -13.65 -15.43
C CYS A 130 -19.90 -14.34 -16.73
N GLN A 131 -19.66 -13.54 -17.77
CA GLN A 131 -19.05 -13.98 -19.02
C GLN A 131 -17.63 -13.43 -19.12
N LEU A 132 -16.67 -14.28 -19.47
CA LEU A 132 -15.28 -13.86 -19.66
C LEU A 132 -15.17 -12.99 -20.90
N GLN A 133 -14.76 -11.74 -20.71
CA GLN A 133 -14.48 -10.79 -21.79
C GLN A 133 -13.00 -10.42 -21.79
N SER A 134 -12.42 -10.29 -22.98
CA SER A 134 -11.13 -9.63 -23.13
C SER A 134 -11.29 -8.12 -22.91
N MET A 135 -10.32 -7.48 -22.27
CA MET A 135 -10.31 -6.01 -22.04
C MET A 135 -11.49 -5.51 -21.19
N PHE A 136 -12.04 -6.37 -20.33
CA PHE A 136 -13.05 -5.94 -19.36
C PHE A 136 -12.40 -5.04 -18.30
N LEU A 137 -12.83 -3.78 -18.26
CA LEU A 137 -12.40 -2.80 -17.29
C LEU A 137 -13.57 -2.42 -16.40
N SER A 138 -13.41 -2.65 -15.09
CA SER A 138 -14.38 -2.22 -14.10
C SER A 138 -13.66 -1.64 -12.88
N PRO A 139 -14.06 -0.46 -12.38
CA PRO A 139 -13.51 0.10 -11.15
C PRO A 139 -13.84 -0.77 -9.91
N ASN A 140 -14.79 -1.70 -10.04
CA ASN A 140 -15.17 -2.61 -8.97
C ASN A 140 -14.16 -3.76 -8.80
N TYR A 141 -13.39 -4.07 -9.85
CA TYR A 141 -12.46 -5.20 -9.88
C TYR A 141 -11.16 -4.78 -10.57
N MET A 142 -10.19 -4.34 -9.77
CA MET A 142 -8.92 -3.82 -10.27
C MET A 142 -7.75 -4.65 -9.76
N THR A 143 -6.65 -4.67 -10.51
CA THR A 143 -5.40 -5.32 -10.12
C THR A 143 -4.25 -4.35 -10.31
N SER A 144 -3.24 -4.40 -9.45
CA SER A 144 -2.08 -3.52 -9.59
C SER A 144 -0.80 -4.15 -9.06
N GLU A 145 0.33 -3.52 -9.39
CA GLU A 145 1.64 -3.91 -8.88
C GLU A 145 2.24 -2.76 -8.09
N LEU A 146 2.23 -2.94 -6.76
CA LEU A 146 2.92 -2.04 -5.85
C LEU A 146 4.37 -2.46 -5.70
N GLN A 147 5.26 -1.57 -6.13
CA GLN A 147 6.69 -1.72 -5.96
C GLN A 147 7.19 -0.67 -4.95
N PRO A 148 7.78 -1.09 -3.81
CA PRO A 148 8.44 -0.16 -2.90
C PRO A 148 9.52 0.66 -3.60
N GLN A 149 9.68 1.91 -3.19
CA GLN A 149 10.68 2.83 -3.75
C GLN A 149 11.65 3.28 -2.66
N GLU A 150 12.91 3.40 -3.04
CA GLU A 150 13.91 4.05 -2.19
C GLU A 150 13.65 5.55 -2.16
N VAL A 151 13.77 6.13 -0.97
CA VAL A 151 13.57 7.56 -0.74
C VAL A 151 14.68 8.09 0.13
N GLN A 152 14.97 9.37 -0.04
CA GLN A 152 15.88 10.12 0.81
C GLN A 152 15.04 10.87 1.83
N GLY A 153 15.42 10.84 3.10
CA GLY A 153 14.60 11.50 4.10
C GLY A 153 15.11 11.37 5.52
N CYS A 154 14.38 12.05 6.41
CA CYS A 154 14.58 11.94 7.84
C CYS A 154 13.22 11.97 8.54
N ALA A 155 13.14 11.31 9.68
CA ALA A 155 11.99 11.37 10.56
C ALA A 155 12.49 11.68 11.97
N HIS A 156 11.88 12.65 12.61
CA HIS A 156 12.11 12.95 14.02
C HIS A 156 11.00 12.31 14.84
N VAL A 157 11.37 11.55 15.86
CA VAL A 157 10.39 11.02 16.83
C VAL A 157 9.94 12.20 17.69
N SER A 158 8.80 12.79 17.33
CA SER A 158 8.15 13.79 18.18
C SER A 158 7.80 13.14 19.52
N ALA A 159 8.55 13.50 20.56
CA ALA A 159 8.19 13.22 21.94
C ALA A 159 6.83 13.87 22.20
N GLY A 160 5.78 13.04 22.36
CA GLY A 160 4.38 13.44 22.31
C GLY A 160 4.08 14.82 22.89
N GLY A 161 3.78 15.76 21.99
CA GLY A 161 3.38 17.14 22.29
C GLY A 161 2.10 17.54 21.56
N ILE A 162 1.64 18.77 21.80
CA ILE A 162 0.41 19.39 21.26
C ILE A 162 0.64 19.99 19.85
N SER A 163 1.87 19.94 19.34
CA SER A 163 2.23 20.49 18.03
C SER A 163 1.64 19.65 16.89
N PRO A 164 1.24 20.30 15.78
CA PRO A 164 0.82 19.58 14.59
C PRO A 164 1.93 18.65 14.09
N GLU A 165 1.56 17.49 13.58
CA GLU A 165 2.49 16.58 12.92
C GLU A 165 2.75 17.08 11.50
N VAL A 166 3.97 17.53 11.21
CA VAL A 166 4.31 18.19 9.94
C VAL A 166 5.13 17.24 9.07
N HIS A 167 4.62 16.88 7.89
CA HIS A 167 5.32 16.04 6.92
C HIS A 167 5.59 16.82 5.64
N VAL A 168 6.85 16.85 5.23
CA VAL A 168 7.32 17.44 3.97
C VAL A 168 7.60 16.34 2.97
N ILE A 169 7.00 16.42 1.79
CA ILE A 169 7.20 15.48 0.69
C ILE A 169 7.63 16.25 -0.56
N LYS A 170 8.75 15.85 -1.13
CA LYS A 170 9.28 16.32 -2.40
C LYS A 170 9.27 15.17 -3.41
N LEU A 171 8.59 15.36 -4.53
CA LEU A 171 8.44 14.36 -5.58
C LEU A 171 9.08 14.85 -6.87
N HIS A 172 10.00 14.07 -7.44
CA HIS A 172 10.59 14.42 -8.74
C HIS A 172 9.75 13.92 -9.92
N SER A 173 9.14 12.74 -9.80
CA SER A 173 8.30 12.15 -10.85
C SER A 173 7.20 11.27 -10.29
N ALA A 174 6.01 11.30 -10.88
CA ALA A 174 4.88 10.42 -10.53
C ALA A 174 4.72 9.22 -11.48
N GLY A 175 5.66 9.05 -12.42
CA GLY A 175 5.54 8.08 -13.52
C GLY A 175 4.72 8.64 -14.69
N SER A 176 4.52 7.81 -15.72
CA SER A 176 3.81 8.23 -16.93
C SER A 176 2.31 8.03 -16.79
N GLY A 177 1.54 9.10 -16.93
CA GLY A 177 0.12 8.99 -17.28
C GLY A 177 -0.01 8.40 -18.68
N LEU A 178 -0.95 7.48 -18.86
CA LEU A 178 -1.32 7.01 -20.20
C LEU A 178 -1.75 8.24 -21.05
N CYS A 179 -1.19 8.38 -22.26
CA CYS A 179 -1.54 9.44 -23.22
C CYS A 179 -1.29 10.91 -22.79
N GLY A 180 -0.16 11.25 -22.16
CA GLY A 180 0.46 12.58 -22.24
C GLY A 180 -0.35 13.83 -21.80
N SER A 181 -1.57 13.67 -21.28
CA SER A 181 -2.51 14.77 -21.02
C SER A 181 -3.26 14.64 -19.69
N LEU A 182 -3.02 13.59 -18.91
CA LEU A 182 -3.65 13.39 -17.60
C LEU A 182 -2.61 13.64 -16.51
N GLN A 183 -2.90 14.60 -15.63
CA GLN A 183 -2.17 14.75 -14.37
C GLN A 183 -2.26 13.43 -13.62
N VAL A 184 -1.11 12.87 -13.25
CA VAL A 184 -1.08 11.61 -12.50
C VAL A 184 -1.60 11.89 -11.10
N GLU A 185 -2.54 11.05 -10.64
CA GLU A 185 -3.00 11.10 -9.26
C GLU A 185 -1.95 10.48 -8.34
N VAL A 186 -1.55 11.24 -7.31
CA VAL A 186 -0.61 10.79 -6.28
C VAL A 186 -1.34 10.65 -4.97
N ILE A 187 -1.41 9.42 -4.45
CA ILE A 187 -2.20 9.09 -3.27
C ILE A 187 -1.34 9.23 -2.00
N ILE A 188 -1.81 10.01 -1.04
CA ILE A 188 -1.25 10.09 0.32
C ILE A 188 -2.22 9.41 1.28
N SER A 189 -1.82 8.25 1.79
CA SER A 189 -2.57 7.49 2.80
C SER A 189 -2.10 7.86 4.20
N LEU A 190 -2.97 8.45 5.01
CA LEU A 190 -2.73 8.71 6.42
C LEU A 190 -3.29 7.57 7.26
N VAL A 191 -2.42 6.87 7.99
CA VAL A 191 -2.79 5.74 8.83
C VAL A 191 -2.64 6.13 10.30
N PRO A 192 -3.73 6.25 11.06
CA PRO A 192 -3.65 6.58 12.48
C PRO A 192 -3.18 5.36 13.28
N LEU A 193 -2.24 5.55 14.21
CA LEU A 193 -1.85 4.49 15.14
C LEU A 193 -2.99 4.18 16.15
N VAL A 194 -3.84 5.17 16.45
CA VAL A 194 -5.02 5.03 17.32
C VAL A 194 -6.19 5.84 16.72
N ALA A 195 -7.25 5.16 16.27
CA ALA A 195 -8.37 5.74 15.51
C ALA A 195 -9.26 6.75 16.27
N SER A 196 -9.11 6.87 17.60
CA SER A 196 -9.98 7.72 18.44
C SER A 196 -9.39 9.09 18.78
N LYS A 197 -8.15 9.38 18.37
CA LYS A 197 -7.45 10.61 18.75
C LYS A 197 -7.62 11.71 17.69
N ILE A 198 -7.99 12.91 18.15
CA ILE A 198 -7.99 14.14 17.33
C ILE A 198 -6.54 14.50 17.02
N GLN A 199 -6.21 14.59 15.73
CA GLN A 199 -4.89 14.88 15.22
C GLN A 199 -4.92 16.13 14.34
N THR A 200 -3.87 16.94 14.46
CA THR A 200 -3.63 18.08 13.56
C THR A 200 -2.41 17.73 12.73
N VAL A 201 -2.61 17.54 11.42
CA VAL A 201 -1.55 17.14 10.49
C VAL A 201 -1.34 18.26 9.47
N VAL A 202 -0.09 18.56 9.17
CA VAL A 202 0.28 19.51 8.12
C VAL A 202 1.09 18.74 7.08
N LEU A 203 0.66 18.80 5.83
CA LEU A 203 1.35 18.23 4.69
C LEU A 203 1.90 19.36 3.84
N ILE A 204 3.20 19.34 3.56
CA ILE A 204 3.86 20.27 2.64
C ILE A 204 4.31 19.44 1.44
N LEU A 205 3.65 19.63 0.31
CA LEU A 205 3.75 18.77 -0.87
C LEU A 205 4.35 19.57 -2.04
N SER A 206 5.53 19.15 -2.48
CA SER A 206 6.20 19.71 -3.65
C SER A 206 6.36 18.63 -4.71
N SER A 207 6.09 18.99 -5.97
CA SER A 207 6.31 18.13 -7.13
C SER A 207 7.00 18.88 -8.25
N SER A 208 8.01 18.26 -8.85
CA SER A 208 8.67 18.77 -10.07
C SER A 208 7.85 18.51 -11.33
N VAL A 209 6.83 17.65 -11.27
CA VAL A 209 5.91 17.35 -12.37
C VAL A 209 4.46 17.68 -12.01
N PRO A 210 3.58 18.01 -12.98
CA PRO A 210 2.17 18.24 -12.72
C PRO A 210 1.46 16.98 -12.20
N VAL A 211 0.94 17.05 -10.98
CA VAL A 211 0.21 15.94 -10.31
C VAL A 211 -1.07 16.44 -9.69
N ASN A 212 -1.97 15.52 -9.36
CA ASN A 212 -3.11 15.77 -8.49
C ASN A 212 -2.96 14.95 -7.21
N TRP A 213 -2.89 15.60 -6.05
CA TRP A 213 -2.73 14.92 -4.76
C TRP A 213 -4.07 14.44 -4.22
N ALA A 214 -4.20 13.15 -3.97
CA ALA A 214 -5.39 12.55 -3.36
C ALA A 214 -5.11 12.14 -1.91
N ILE A 215 -5.80 12.76 -0.96
CA ILE A 215 -5.63 12.47 0.48
C ILE A 215 -6.63 11.40 0.91
N VAL A 216 -6.12 10.27 1.43
CA VAL A 216 -6.92 9.14 1.93
C VAL A 216 -6.60 8.94 3.41
N ALA A 217 -7.54 9.19 4.31
CA ALA A 217 -7.27 9.24 5.74
C ALA A 217 -8.31 8.45 6.57
N PRO A 218 -8.47 7.13 6.32
CA PRO A 218 -9.51 6.32 6.97
C PRO A 218 -9.33 6.31 8.48
N GLY A 219 -10.39 6.69 9.21
CA GLY A 219 -10.38 6.68 10.68
C GLY A 219 -9.51 7.77 11.32
N VAL A 220 -9.05 8.76 10.55
CA VAL A 220 -8.39 9.96 11.09
C VAL A 220 -9.46 10.99 11.46
N ARG A 221 -9.29 11.63 12.62
CA ARG A 221 -10.17 12.73 13.10
C ARG A 221 -9.33 13.95 13.40
N GLY A 222 -9.90 15.14 13.22
CA GLY A 222 -9.23 16.43 13.46
C GLY A 222 -9.07 17.24 12.17
N HIS A 223 -7.89 17.81 11.97
CA HIS A 223 -7.64 18.75 10.88
C HIS A 223 -6.38 18.39 10.10
N VAL A 224 -6.51 18.28 8.79
CA VAL A 224 -5.38 18.11 7.85
C VAL A 224 -5.26 19.39 7.04
N SER A 225 -4.11 20.05 7.11
CA SER A 225 -3.78 21.22 6.29
C SER A 225 -2.75 20.83 5.24
N VAL A 226 -3.03 21.13 3.98
CA VAL A 226 -2.16 20.78 2.85
C VAL A 226 -1.67 22.05 2.17
N HIS A 227 -0.36 22.25 2.15
CA HIS A 227 0.31 23.25 1.32
C HIS A 227 0.91 22.52 0.14
N SER A 228 0.53 22.89 -1.08
CA SER A 228 0.91 22.12 -2.27
C SER A 228 1.28 23.00 -3.46
N SER A 229 2.28 22.60 -4.23
CA SER A 229 2.58 23.20 -5.54
C SER A 229 1.53 22.89 -6.61
N ASN A 230 0.73 21.84 -6.42
CA ASN A 230 -0.25 21.33 -7.38
C ASN A 230 -1.63 21.11 -6.75
N SER A 231 -2.63 20.71 -7.55
CA SER A 231 -4.00 20.52 -7.07
C SER A 231 -4.11 19.41 -6.02
N VAL A 232 -5.04 19.59 -5.09
CA VAL A 232 -5.37 18.63 -4.04
C VAL A 232 -6.84 18.28 -4.17
N SER A 233 -7.13 16.98 -4.30
CA SER A 233 -8.50 16.47 -4.31
C SER A 233 -9.04 16.34 -2.89
N PRO A 234 -10.34 16.63 -2.67
CA PRO A 234 -10.97 16.41 -1.38
C PRO A 234 -10.91 14.93 -0.99
N PRO A 235 -10.90 14.60 0.31
CA PRO A 235 -10.79 13.22 0.73
C PRO A 235 -12.08 12.50 0.36
N TYR A 236 -11.93 11.40 -0.39
CA TYR A 236 -13.04 10.54 -0.79
C TYR A 236 -12.81 9.09 -0.34
N PRO A 237 -13.79 8.46 0.30
CA PRO A 237 -15.05 9.05 0.77
C PRO A 237 -14.83 10.02 1.94
N PRO A 238 -15.80 10.91 2.24
CA PRO A 238 -15.70 11.84 3.36
C PRO A 238 -15.53 11.10 4.70
N GLU A 239 -14.58 11.54 5.53
CA GLU A 239 -14.31 10.93 6.84
C GLU A 239 -15.00 11.73 7.96
N PRO A 240 -15.75 11.06 8.87
CA PRO A 240 -16.52 11.75 9.90
C PRO A 240 -15.63 12.40 10.97
N GLY A 241 -15.68 13.73 11.03
CA GLY A 241 -14.88 14.53 11.97
C GLY A 241 -13.46 14.82 11.48
N LEU A 242 -13.21 14.68 10.17
CA LEU A 242 -12.01 15.16 9.50
C LEU A 242 -12.32 16.45 8.74
N TYR A 243 -11.53 17.49 8.98
CA TYR A 243 -11.55 18.72 8.21
C TYR A 243 -10.29 18.81 7.36
N LEU A 244 -10.43 19.00 6.05
CA LEU A 244 -9.32 19.21 5.13
C LEU A 244 -9.29 20.68 4.69
N SER A 245 -8.17 21.35 4.89
CA SER A 245 -7.85 22.64 4.26
C SER A 245 -6.70 22.44 3.28
N SER A 246 -6.79 23.05 2.10
CA SER A 246 -5.71 23.05 1.12
C SER A 246 -5.37 24.47 0.69
N THR A 247 -4.09 24.75 0.51
CA THR A 247 -3.55 26.02 0.02
C THR A 247 -2.60 25.71 -1.13
N LEU A 248 -2.81 26.38 -2.25
CA LEU A 248 -1.97 26.24 -3.43
C LEU A 248 -0.83 27.26 -3.35
N ASN A 249 0.40 26.77 -3.25
CA ASN A 249 1.62 27.56 -3.16
C ASN A 249 2.52 27.19 -4.34
N SER A 250 2.33 27.87 -5.47
CA SER A 250 3.07 27.59 -6.71
C SER A 250 4.59 27.61 -6.52
N ASP A 251 5.09 28.46 -5.62
CA ASP A 251 6.51 28.63 -5.32
C ASP A 251 7.17 27.34 -4.78
N LEU A 252 6.40 26.46 -4.13
CA LEU A 252 6.90 25.18 -3.59
C LEU A 252 7.54 24.28 -4.66
N SER A 253 7.15 24.43 -5.93
CA SER A 253 7.76 23.68 -7.04
C SER A 253 9.17 24.15 -7.39
N THR A 254 9.47 25.42 -7.11
CA THR A 254 10.75 26.08 -7.41
C THR A 254 11.66 26.25 -6.19
N THR A 255 11.10 26.11 -4.99
CA THR A 255 11.85 26.19 -3.73
C THR A 255 12.90 25.08 -3.65
N SER A 256 14.16 25.48 -3.47
CA SER A 256 15.29 24.54 -3.31
C SER A 256 15.29 23.85 -1.95
N ASP A 257 14.96 24.59 -0.88
CA ASP A 257 14.92 24.09 0.49
C ASP A 257 13.52 24.24 1.11
N LEU A 258 12.77 23.14 1.09
CA LEU A 258 11.42 23.09 1.64
C LEU A 258 11.39 23.18 3.18
N LEU A 259 12.50 22.89 3.87
CA LEU A 259 12.58 23.03 5.32
C LEU A 259 12.69 24.50 5.71
N VAL A 260 13.45 25.30 4.95
CA VAL A 260 13.49 26.75 5.12
C VAL A 260 12.10 27.35 4.89
N TRP A 261 11.42 26.97 3.80
CA TRP A 261 10.05 27.43 3.53
C TRP A 261 9.08 27.05 4.65
N ALA A 262 9.16 25.81 5.17
CA ALA A 262 8.33 25.36 6.28
C ALA A 262 8.56 26.24 7.52
N ASN A 263 9.82 26.53 7.84
CA ASN A 263 10.20 27.36 8.97
C ASN A 263 9.68 28.80 8.83
N GLU A 264 9.84 29.42 7.65
CA GLU A 264 9.33 30.77 7.33
C GLU A 264 7.80 30.84 7.37
N SER A 265 7.14 29.75 7.01
CA SER A 265 5.68 29.59 7.09
C SER A 265 5.17 29.31 8.51
N GLY A 266 6.05 29.31 9.52
CA GLY A 266 5.73 29.10 10.94
C GLY A 266 5.79 27.64 11.40
N TYR A 267 6.13 26.69 10.52
CA TYR A 267 6.30 25.27 10.84
C TYR A 267 7.75 24.97 11.26
N THR A 268 8.14 25.48 12.42
CA THR A 268 9.51 25.37 12.98
C THR A 268 9.93 23.94 13.37
N LYS A 269 8.97 23.00 13.49
CA LYS A 269 9.22 21.60 13.88
C LYS A 269 8.63 20.66 12.84
N VAL A 270 9.48 20.18 11.94
CA VAL A 270 9.11 19.19 10.92
C VAL A 270 9.24 17.78 11.51
N THR A 271 8.17 16.98 11.42
CA THR A 271 8.17 15.58 11.88
C THR A 271 8.92 14.69 10.89
N SER A 272 8.72 14.87 9.59
CA SER A 272 9.47 14.12 8.59
C SER A 272 9.69 14.90 7.31
N TYR A 273 10.84 14.67 6.68
CA TYR A 273 11.14 15.09 5.32
C TYR A 273 11.35 13.85 4.45
N THR A 274 10.71 13.83 3.29
CA THR A 274 10.83 12.74 2.31
C THR A 274 11.03 13.31 0.92
N GLU A 275 12.01 12.78 0.21
CA GLU A 275 12.30 13.06 -1.18
C GLU A 275 12.30 11.76 -1.97
N ALA A 276 11.45 11.70 -2.99
CA ALA A 276 11.25 10.51 -3.82
C ALA A 276 11.50 10.84 -5.29
N ASP A 277 12.35 10.05 -5.94
CA ASP A 277 12.64 10.21 -7.36
C ASP A 277 11.45 9.80 -8.23
N LEU A 278 10.76 8.72 -7.85
CA LEU A 278 9.60 8.18 -8.55
C LEU A 278 8.59 7.61 -7.54
N ALA A 279 7.39 8.17 -7.45
CA ALA A 279 6.31 7.64 -6.62
C ALA A 279 4.93 8.21 -6.98
N ASN A 280 3.89 7.39 -6.92
CA ASN A 280 2.50 7.84 -6.98
C ASN A 280 1.69 7.40 -5.76
N ARG A 281 2.33 6.79 -4.76
CA ARG A 281 1.68 6.41 -3.50
C ARG A 281 2.61 6.55 -2.30
N PHE A 282 2.15 7.32 -1.32
CA PHE A 282 2.80 7.53 -0.03
C PHE A 282 1.90 7.01 1.10
N VAL A 283 2.48 6.33 2.09
CA VAL A 283 1.77 5.95 3.32
C VAL A 283 2.50 6.52 4.51
N ILE A 284 1.80 7.35 5.28
CA ILE A 284 2.31 8.02 6.48
C ILE A 284 1.63 7.38 7.69
N GLN A 285 2.44 6.86 8.62
CA GLN A 285 1.96 6.40 9.92
C GLN A 285 2.01 7.54 10.92
N LEU A 286 0.86 7.98 11.40
CA LEU A 286 0.74 9.11 12.33
C LEU A 286 1.11 8.70 13.76
N ALA A 287 1.68 9.63 14.53
CA ALA A 287 2.11 9.37 15.91
C ALA A 287 0.95 9.36 16.92
N GLY A 288 0.89 8.32 17.77
CA GLY A 288 -0.04 8.29 18.90
C GLY A 288 0.40 9.24 20.03
N GLY A 289 -0.28 10.38 20.22
CA GLY A 289 0.07 11.29 21.31
C GLY A 289 -0.22 10.73 22.72
N ARG A 290 0.57 11.16 23.72
CA ARG A 290 0.72 10.62 25.09
C ARG A 290 -0.56 10.23 25.85
N THR A 291 -0.55 9.04 26.47
CA THR A 291 -1.15 8.75 27.78
C THR A 291 -0.03 8.79 28.83
N GLY A 292 -0.28 9.42 29.98
CA GLY A 292 0.68 9.43 31.09
C GLY A 292 0.72 8.08 31.80
N VAL A 293 1.94 7.66 32.16
CA VAL A 293 2.32 6.52 33.03
C VAL A 293 2.03 5.15 32.38
N ALA A 294 2.96 4.19 32.24
CA ALA A 294 4.16 3.88 32.99
C ALA A 294 5.34 3.53 32.07
N ALA A 295 6.54 3.79 32.60
CA ALA A 295 7.78 3.23 32.12
C ALA A 295 7.75 1.69 32.20
N GLY A 296 8.38 1.03 31.21
CA GLY A 296 8.87 -0.34 31.34
C GLY A 296 7.94 -1.44 30.85
N VAL A 297 7.75 -1.56 29.52
CA VAL A 297 7.56 -2.87 28.87
C VAL A 297 8.21 -2.78 27.50
N ASN A 298 9.31 -3.52 27.29
CA ASN A 298 9.82 -3.82 25.95
C ASN A 298 8.80 -4.70 25.24
N PRO A 299 8.16 -4.27 24.14
CA PRO A 299 7.50 -5.21 23.25
C PRO A 299 8.61 -5.84 22.40
N LEU A 300 8.76 -7.15 22.52
CA LEU A 300 9.51 -7.97 21.58
C LEU A 300 8.87 -7.81 20.19
N VAL A 301 9.32 -6.81 19.43
CA VAL A 301 8.94 -6.63 18.03
C VAL A 301 9.80 -7.59 17.22
N GLY A 302 9.16 -8.63 16.67
CA GLY A 302 9.76 -9.52 15.70
C GLY A 302 10.34 -8.73 14.54
N ARG A 303 11.62 -8.98 14.25
CA ARG A 303 12.35 -8.42 13.11
C ARG A 303 11.54 -8.65 11.82
N PRO A 304 11.28 -7.62 10.99
CA PRO A 304 10.70 -7.85 9.68
C PRO A 304 11.72 -8.57 8.77
N PRO A 305 11.26 -9.50 7.91
CA PRO A 305 12.12 -10.43 7.15
C PRO A 305 13.15 -9.77 6.20
N TRP A 306 12.99 -8.50 5.84
CA TRP A 306 13.87 -7.80 4.90
C TRP A 306 15.21 -7.35 5.50
N ALA A 307 15.37 -7.38 6.83
CA ALA A 307 16.62 -7.01 7.49
C ALA A 307 17.76 -8.01 7.22
N GLU A 308 17.44 -9.25 6.86
CA GLU A 308 18.41 -10.30 6.51
C GLU A 308 18.94 -10.15 5.08
N GLU A 309 18.15 -9.61 4.16
CA GLU A 309 18.55 -9.37 2.77
C GLU A 309 19.61 -8.23 2.65
N ARG A 310 19.65 -7.31 3.62
CA ARG A 310 20.65 -6.25 3.72
C ARG A 310 22.09 -6.76 3.91
N ARG A 311 22.28 -7.90 4.60
CA ARG A 311 23.62 -8.44 4.89
C ARG A 311 24.26 -9.15 3.69
N LEU A 312 23.45 -9.80 2.84
CA LEU A 312 23.94 -10.50 1.66
C LEU A 312 24.36 -9.53 0.54
N ARG A 313 23.63 -8.41 0.37
CA ARG A 313 23.99 -7.37 -0.62
C ARG A 313 25.24 -6.57 -0.23
N GLN A 314 25.48 -6.36 1.06
CA GLN A 314 26.71 -5.73 1.55
C GLN A 314 27.94 -6.64 1.39
N TRP A 315 27.76 -7.96 1.42
CA TRP A 315 28.86 -8.91 1.24
C TRP A 315 29.28 -9.06 -0.23
N LEU A 316 28.32 -9.00 -1.17
CA LEU A 316 28.60 -9.11 -2.61
C LEU A 316 29.26 -7.87 -3.23
N ASN A 317 29.15 -6.70 -2.59
CA ASN A 317 29.70 -5.43 -3.10
C ASN A 317 31.01 -5.00 -2.40
N GLY A 318 31.58 -5.84 -1.54
CA GLY A 318 32.79 -5.54 -0.76
C GLY A 318 34.09 -5.74 -1.54
N GLY A 319 34.37 -4.90 -2.53
CA GLY A 319 35.65 -4.91 -3.25
C GLY A 319 36.04 -3.54 -3.82
N GLY A 320 36.72 -2.70 -3.02
CA GLY A 320 37.39 -1.49 -3.52
C GLY A 320 37.52 -0.36 -2.47
N ARG A 321 38.75 0.08 -2.21
CA ARG A 321 39.16 1.16 -1.27
C ARG A 321 39.39 2.50 -2.01
N PRO A 322 39.63 3.64 -1.33
CA PRO A 322 38.79 4.84 -1.44
C PRO A 322 39.45 6.04 -2.15
N GLY A 323 38.63 6.97 -2.63
CA GLY A 323 39.04 8.30 -3.10
C GLY A 323 37.93 9.33 -2.84
N GLU A 324 38.33 10.47 -2.29
CA GLU A 324 37.55 11.58 -1.70
C GLU A 324 36.31 12.09 -2.48
N GLY A 325 35.36 12.65 -1.72
CA GLY A 325 34.72 13.89 -2.16
C GLY A 325 33.19 13.94 -2.28
N ARG A 326 32.43 13.29 -1.40
CA ARG A 326 31.03 13.71 -1.12
C ARG A 326 30.65 13.24 0.27
N GLN A 327 30.42 14.17 1.20
CA GLN A 327 29.74 13.85 2.45
C GLN A 327 28.28 13.52 2.12
N SER A 328 28.04 12.26 1.77
CA SER A 328 26.72 11.67 1.78
C SER A 328 26.31 11.48 3.23
N PHE A 329 25.36 12.28 3.71
CA PHE A 329 24.69 12.00 4.96
C PHE A 329 23.80 10.76 4.75
N THR A 330 24.35 9.57 4.99
CA THR A 330 23.55 8.36 5.17
C THR A 330 22.82 8.48 6.50
N VAL A 331 21.57 8.94 6.46
CA VAL A 331 20.66 8.88 7.60
C VAL A 331 20.04 7.49 7.60
N GLN A 332 20.41 6.69 8.61
CA GLN A 332 19.77 5.40 8.87
C GLN A 332 18.33 5.66 9.33
N CYS A 333 17.36 5.32 8.48
CA CYS A 333 15.97 5.21 8.91
C CYS A 333 15.82 3.92 9.73
N GLU A 334 15.95 4.04 11.06
CA GLU A 334 15.30 3.11 11.97
C GLU A 334 13.82 3.52 12.08
N ASP A 335 12.92 2.52 12.07
CA ASP A 335 11.50 2.62 12.46
C ASP A 335 10.39 2.85 11.42
N GLY A 336 10.51 2.43 10.14
CA GLY A 336 9.34 1.95 9.35
C GLY A 336 8.06 2.80 9.24
N ARG A 337 8.08 4.10 9.59
CA ARG A 337 6.92 5.00 9.71
C ARG A 337 6.43 5.58 8.38
N LEU A 338 7.22 5.40 7.34
CA LEU A 338 6.91 5.84 6.00
C LEU A 338 7.19 4.69 5.04
N SER A 339 6.19 4.31 4.25
CA SER A 339 6.38 3.41 3.11
C SER A 339 6.05 4.16 1.84
N VAL A 340 7.01 4.23 0.93
CA VAL A 340 6.86 4.85 -0.39
C VAL A 340 6.83 3.74 -1.43
N SER A 341 5.88 3.83 -2.36
CA SER A 341 5.70 2.82 -3.40
C SER A 341 5.28 3.48 -4.71
N VAL A 342 5.71 2.88 -5.82
CA VAL A 342 5.12 3.10 -7.13
C VAL A 342 4.07 2.04 -7.35
N ASP A 343 2.85 2.48 -7.61
CA ASP A 343 1.77 1.69 -8.17
C ASP A 343 1.89 1.76 -9.70
N GLN A 344 2.36 0.68 -10.32
CA GLN A 344 2.24 0.59 -11.77
C GLN A 344 0.76 0.42 -12.10
N HIS A 345 0.23 1.35 -12.92
CA HIS A 345 -1.19 1.43 -13.31
C HIS A 345 -1.77 0.06 -13.66
N ILE A 346 -3.09 -0.09 -13.50
CA ILE A 346 -3.85 -1.35 -13.68
C ILE A 346 -3.20 -2.26 -14.72
N LEU A 347 -2.54 -3.32 -14.24
CA LEU A 347 -1.85 -4.26 -15.12
C LEU A 347 -2.89 -5.19 -15.77
N GLN A 348 -3.59 -4.67 -16.77
CA GLN A 348 -4.25 -5.51 -17.77
C GLN A 348 -3.36 -5.55 -19.01
N VAL A 349 -2.24 -6.27 -18.89
CA VAL A 349 -1.36 -6.54 -20.02
C VAL A 349 -2.09 -7.45 -21.01
N PHE A 350 -2.20 -6.95 -22.23
CA PHE A 350 -2.71 -7.62 -23.41
C PHE A 350 -1.87 -8.86 -23.74
N LEU A 351 -2.51 -10.04 -23.79
CA LEU A 351 -2.03 -11.14 -24.62
C LEU A 351 -3.21 -11.89 -25.24
N PRO A 352 -3.32 -11.91 -26.59
CA PRO A 352 -4.02 -12.99 -27.27
C PRO A 352 -3.07 -14.19 -27.27
N GLN A 353 -3.39 -15.24 -26.53
CA GLN A 353 -2.74 -16.53 -26.75
C GLN A 353 -3.79 -17.63 -26.87
N TYR A 354 -3.70 -18.29 -28.03
CA TYR A 354 -4.51 -19.36 -28.58
C TYR A 354 -4.71 -20.54 -27.62
#